data_AF-A0A653BT62-F1
#
_entry.id   AF-A0A653BT62-F1
#
_cell.length_a   1.000
_cell.length_b   1.000
_cell.length_c   1.000
_cell.angle_alpha   90.00
_cell.angle_beta   90.00
_cell.angle_gamma   90.00
#
_symmetry.space_group_name_H-M   'P 1'
#
loop_
_entity.id
_entity.type
_entity.pdbx_description
1 polymer ?
#
loop_
_entity_poly.entity_id
_entity_poly.type
_entity_poly.pdbx_seq_one_letter_code
_entity_poly.pdbx_strand_id
1 'polypeptide(L)' 'MRQVLDNWDGGVTIGGSKISNLRFVDDTTLIAASQEELVALLNILEQRSAEYGLGIKYNKTKDMIVESTIIIEK' A
#
# COMPACT_ATOMS: atom_id res chain seq x y z
N MET A 1 4.04 2.93 -10.31
CA MET A 1 4.05 3.08 -8.83
C MET A 1 4.25 4.51 -8.34
N ARG A 2 5.27 5.28 -8.77
CA ARG A 2 5.50 6.64 -8.21
C ARG A 2 4.24 7.53 -8.29
N GLN A 3 3.58 7.54 -9.45
CA GLN A 3 2.35 8.28 -9.69
C GLN A 3 1.09 7.78 -8.95
N VAL A 4 1.12 6.56 -8.40
CA VAL A 4 -0.01 6.01 -7.63
C VAL A 4 -0.10 6.70 -6.28
N LEU A 5 1.04 7.12 -5.74
CA LEU A 5 1.14 7.79 -4.45
C LEU A 5 1.23 9.32 -4.58
N ASP A 6 1.17 9.86 -5.79
CA ASP A 6 1.14 11.31 -5.99
C ASP A 6 -0.14 11.87 -5.34
N ASN A 7 0.03 12.67 -4.29
CA ASN A 7 -1.03 13.21 -3.45
C ASN A 7 -1.77 12.18 -2.57
N TRP A 8 -1.20 11.01 -2.34
CA TRP A 8 -1.73 10.05 -1.37
C TRP A 8 -1.30 10.42 0.05
N ASP A 9 -2.26 10.63 0.95
CA ASP A 9 -2.02 10.93 2.36
C ASP A 9 -2.32 9.74 3.29
N GLY A 10 -2.63 8.56 2.76
CA GLY A 10 -2.82 7.35 3.59
C GLY A 10 -1.49 6.63 3.91
N GLY A 11 -1.55 5.59 4.74
CA GLY A 11 -0.40 4.76 5.11
C GLY A 11 -0.14 4.72 6.61
N VAL A 12 0.95 4.07 7.01
CA VAL A 12 1.29 3.85 8.43
C VAL A 12 2.45 4.75 8.84
N THR A 13 2.36 5.38 10.01
CA THR A 13 3.45 6.22 10.54
C THR A 13 4.47 5.38 11.30
N ILE A 14 5.73 5.42 10.87
CA ILE A 14 6.86 4.74 11.49
C ILE A 14 7.95 5.78 11.74
N GLY A 15 8.35 5.99 13.00
CA GLY A 15 9.40 6.96 13.34
C GLY A 15 9.09 8.40 12.91
N GLY A 16 7.80 8.78 12.90
CA GLY A 16 7.35 10.10 12.43
C GLY A 16 7.26 10.26 10.91
N SER A 17 7.58 9.21 10.14
CA SER A 17 7.45 9.20 8.68
C SER A 17 6.29 8.33 8.22
N LYS A 18 5.50 8.82 7.26
CA LYS A 18 4.40 8.06 6.66
C LYS A 18 4.93 7.10 5.59
N ILE A 19 4.64 5.81 5.76
CA ILE A 19 5.03 4.73 4.85
C ILE A 19 3.78 4.16 4.18
N SER A 20 3.71 4.26 2.86
CA SER A 20 2.58 3.80 2.04
C SER A 20 2.97 2.73 1.01
N ASN A 21 4.27 2.53 0.77
CA ASN A 21 4.77 1.45 -0.06
C ASN A 21 6.16 0.94 0.35
N LEU A 22 6.43 -0.31 0.00
CA LEU A 22 7.76 -0.91 -0.05
C LEU A 22 7.97 -1.47 -1.46
N ARG A 23 9.14 -1.22 -2.04
CA ARG A 23 9.50 -1.76 -3.35
C ARG A 23 10.81 -2.52 -3.25
N PHE A 24 10.82 -3.75 -3.73
CA PHE A 24 12.01 -4.57 -3.85
C PHE A 24 12.07 -5.17 -5.26
N VAL A 25 13.02 -4.70 -6.08
CA VAL A 25 13.13 -5.07 -7.50
C VAL A 25 11.80 -4.82 -8.22
N ASP A 26 11.11 -5.89 -8.64
CA ASP A 26 9.83 -5.87 -9.34
C ASP A 26 8.64 -6.03 -8.39
N ASP A 27 8.88 -6.49 -7.17
CA ASP A 27 7.84 -6.67 -6.17
C ASP A 27 7.52 -5.33 -5.48
N THR A 28 6.23 -5.11 -5.28
CA THR A 28 5.73 -3.93 -4.57
C THR A 28 4.67 -4.33 -3.56
N THR A 29 4.83 -3.85 -2.34
CA THR A 29 3.87 -4.00 -1.24
C THR A 29 3.26 -2.63 -0.94
N LEU A 30 1.93 -2.55 -0.93
CA LEU A 30 1.20 -1.37 -0.50
C LEU A 30 0.90 -1.47 1.00
N ILE A 31 0.97 -0.33 1.69
CA ILE A 31 0.74 -0.25 3.14
C ILE A 31 -0.34 0.80 3.39
N ALA A 32 -1.33 0.43 4.17
CA ALA A 32 -2.49 1.25 4.54
C ALA A 32 -2.82 1.04 6.02
N ALA A 33 -3.40 2.04 6.67
CA ALA A 33 -3.77 1.94 8.08
C ALA A 33 -5.08 1.18 8.30
N SER A 34 -5.91 1.06 7.25
CA SER A 34 -7.18 0.32 7.28
C SER A 34 -7.45 -0.40 5.96
N GLN A 35 -8.45 -1.27 5.97
CA GLN A 35 -8.91 -1.95 4.76
C GLN A 35 -9.51 -0.98 3.75
N GLU A 36 -10.21 0.06 4.20
CA GLU A 36 -10.79 1.10 3.37
C GLU A 36 -9.71 1.90 2.63
N GLU A 37 -8.65 2.29 3.34
CA GLU A 37 -7.49 2.94 2.73
C GLU A 37 -6.81 2.01 1.70
N LEU A 38 -6.68 0.71 2.02
CA LEU A 38 -6.09 -0.26 1.11
C LEU A 38 -6.92 -0.39 -0.18
N VAL A 39 -8.25 -0.48 -0.07
CA VAL A 39 -9.15 -0.56 -1.22
C VAL A 39 -9.07 0.72 -2.07
N ALA A 40 -9.07 1.89 -1.45
CA ALA A 40 -8.92 3.16 -2.16
C ALA A 40 -7.58 3.24 -2.91
N LEU A 41 -6.49 2.80 -2.28
CA LEU A 41 -5.17 2.77 -2.90
C LEU A 41 -5.06 1.76 -4.04
N LEU A 42 -5.69 0.58 -3.90
CA LEU A 42 -5.79 -0.43 -4.96
C LEU A 42 -6.55 0.09 -6.18
N ASN A 43 -7.64 0.83 -5.98
CA ASN A 43 -8.40 1.44 -7.07
C ASN A 43 -7.54 2.43 -7.88
N ILE A 44 -6.77 3.28 -7.20
CA ILE A 44 -5.84 4.22 -7.85
C ILE A 44 -4.76 3.43 -8.60
N LEU A 45 -4.20 2.39 -7.99
CA LEU A 45 -3.19 1.53 -8.63
C LEU A 45 -3.73 0.89 -9.92
N GLU A 46 -4.94 0.33 -9.87
CA GLU A 46 -5.56 -0.32 -11.02
C GLU A 46 -5.79 0.67 -12.17
N GLN A 47 -6.36 1.84 -11.87
CA GLN A 47 -6.58 2.90 -12.85
C GLN A 47 -5.27 3.34 -13.52
N ARG A 48 -4.23 3.63 -12.71
CA ARG A 48 -2.92 4.04 -13.24
C ARG A 48 -2.23 2.93 -14.01
N SER A 49 -2.35 1.68 -13.56
CA SER A 49 -1.77 0.53 -14.26
C SER A 49 -2.40 0.38 -15.65
N ALA A 50 -3.72 0.54 -15.75
CA ALA A 50 -4.45 0.47 -17.02
C ALA A 50 -4.02 1.54 -18.03
N GLU A 51 -3.69 2.76 -17.57
CA GLU A 51 -3.14 3.84 -18.42
C GLU A 51 -1.84 3.41 -19.14
N TYR A 52 -1.07 2.51 -18.55
CA TYR A 52 0.15 1.95 -19.14
C TYR A 52 -0.05 0.58 -19.82
N GLY A 53 -1.31 0.12 -19.97
CA GLY A 53 -1.63 -1.19 -20.52
C GLY A 53 -1.20 -2.37 -19.62
N LEU A 54 -1.00 -2.12 -18.33
CA LEU A 54 -0.60 -3.11 -17.34
C LEU A 54 -1.81 -3.54 -16.50
N GLY A 55 -1.84 -4.79 -16.07
CA GLY A 55 -2.88 -5.32 -15.16
C GLY A 55 -2.29 -5.81 -13.84
N ILE A 56 -3.09 -5.74 -12.77
CA ILE A 56 -2.74 -6.32 -11.47
C ILE A 56 -2.93 -7.84 -11.55
N LYS A 57 -1.92 -8.61 -11.14
CA LYS A 57 -1.99 -10.08 -11.08
C LYS A 57 -2.60 -10.52 -9.75
N TYR A 58 -3.93 -10.47 -9.65
CA TYR A 58 -4.68 -10.83 -8.44
C TYR A 58 -4.36 -12.22 -7.87
N ASN A 59 -3.98 -13.18 -8.71
CA ASN A 59 -3.56 -14.52 -8.24
C ASN A 59 -2.20 -14.55 -7.53
N LYS A 60 -1.36 -13.54 -7.75
CA LYS A 60 -0.05 -13.39 -7.11
C LYS A 60 -0.07 -12.36 -5.98
N THR A 61 -1.01 -11.41 -6.02
CA THR A 61 -1.24 -10.45 -4.95
C THR A 61 -1.90 -11.15 -3.76
N LYS A 62 -1.31 -11.01 -2.58
CA LYS A 62 -1.90 -11.47 -1.31
C LYS A 62 -2.14 -10.27 -0.42
N ASP A 63 -3.29 -10.25 0.23
CA ASP A 63 -3.58 -9.38 1.35
C ASP A 63 -2.89 -9.92 2.62
N MET A 64 -2.41 -9.00 3.45
CA MET A 64 -1.80 -9.32 4.72
C MET A 64 -2.34 -8.35 5.75
N ILE A 65 -2.94 -8.89 6.81
CA ILE A 65 -3.39 -8.12 7.96
C ILE A 65 -2.31 -8.24 9.02
N VAL A 66 -1.73 -7.11 9.41
CA VAL A 66 -0.73 -7.03 10.48
C VAL A 66 -1.35 -6.26 11.63
N GLU A 67 -1.65 -6.96 12.72
CA GLU A 67 -2.12 -6.34 13.94
C GLU A 67 -0.92 -5.85 14.77
N SER A 68 -0.91 -4.58 15.13
CA SER A 68 0.04 -4.05 16.09
C SER A 68 -0.42 -4.40 17.51
N THR A 69 0.27 -5.32 18.18
CA THR A 69 0.16 -5.44 19.64
C THR A 69 0.84 -4.22 20.27
N ILE A 70 0.09 -3.41 21.01
CA ILE A 70 0.66 -2.34 21.83
C ILE A 70 1.44 -3.01 22.97
N ILE A 71 2.76 -3.03 22.89
CA ILE A 71 3.60 -3.38 24.04
C ILE A 71 3.75 -2.11 24.89
N ILE A 72 2.95 -2.02 25.95
CA ILE A 72 3.18 -1.02 27.01
C ILE A 72 4.28 -1.59 27.90
N GLU A 73 5.53 -1.18 27.68
CA GLU A 73 6.57 -1.38 28.69
C GLU A 73 6.22 -0.51 29.91
N LYS A 74 6.09 -1.17 31.07
CA LYS A 74 5.76 -0.56 32.36
C LYS A 74 7.02 -0.10 33.09
#